data_AF-A0A1I4B2Y9-F1
#
_entry.id   AF-A0A1I4B2Y9-F1
#
_cell.length_a   1.000
_cell.length_b   1.000
_cell.length_c   1.000
_cell.angle_alpha   90.00
_cell.angle_beta   90.00
_cell.angle_gamma   90.00
#
_symmetry.space_group_name_H-M   'P 1'
#
loop_
_entity.id
_entity.type
_entity.pdbx_description
1 polymer ?
#
loop_
_entity_poly.entity_id
_entity_poly.type
_entity_poly.pdbx_seq_one_letter_code
_entity_poly.pdbx_strand_id
1 'polypeptide(L)'
;MIRVKVYKSNEGKIQGFKCFGHAGYAYAGEDIVCAAVSMLVINTINSIEKFLPEEHFTVKTDEESGLIDFKFSNDPSEKAELLLNSMVLGLQTVEKNYESKYVKLEF
;
A
#
# COMPACT_ATOMS: atom_id res chain seq x y z
N MET A 1 3.67 12.62 7.47
CA MET A 1 2.28 12.28 7.04
C MET A 1 2.33 11.45 5.76
N ILE A 2 2.01 10.18 5.89
CA ILE A 2 1.90 9.19 4.83
C ILE A 2 0.52 9.27 4.19
N ARG A 3 0.45 9.14 2.87
CA ARG A 3 -0.82 9.04 2.14
C ARG A 3 -0.82 7.79 1.28
N VAL A 4 -1.89 7.02 1.38
CA VAL A 4 -2.11 5.83 0.55
C VAL A 4 -3.40 6.02 -0.24
N LYS A 5 -3.27 6.15 -1.57
CA LYS A 5 -4.39 6.17 -2.49
C LYS A 5 -4.60 4.78 -3.10
N VAL A 6 -5.73 4.17 -2.85
CA VAL A 6 -6.14 2.89 -3.42
C VAL A 6 -6.80 3.15 -4.78
N TYR A 7 -6.48 2.35 -5.79
CA TYR A 7 -7.14 2.42 -7.10
C TYR A 7 -8.21 1.34 -7.17
N LYS A 8 -9.42 1.72 -7.57
CA LYS A 8 -10.54 0.80 -7.77
C LYS A 8 -11.03 0.84 -9.21
N SER A 9 -11.46 -0.33 -9.71
CA SER A 9 -12.21 -0.43 -10.96
C SER A 9 -13.64 0.10 -10.78
N ASN A 10 -14.38 0.24 -11.88
CA ASN A 10 -15.80 0.60 -11.85
C ASN A 10 -16.66 -0.42 -11.08
N GLU A 11 -16.19 -1.66 -10.96
CA GLU A 11 -16.85 -2.75 -10.21
C GLU A 11 -16.46 -2.75 -8.73
N GLY A 12 -15.59 -1.83 -8.31
CA GLY A 12 -15.13 -1.68 -6.92
C GLY A 12 -13.93 -2.56 -6.55
N LYS A 13 -13.40 -3.36 -7.48
CA LYS A 13 -12.22 -4.21 -7.25
C LYS A 13 -10.95 -3.38 -7.14
N ILE A 14 -10.05 -3.75 -6.23
CA ILE A 14 -8.79 -3.02 -6.06
C ILE A 14 -7.82 -3.38 -7.19
N GLN A 15 -7.36 -2.38 -7.96
CA GLN A 15 -6.43 -2.56 -9.08
C GLN A 15 -4.99 -2.09 -8.77
N GLY A 16 -4.76 -1.57 -7.57
CA GLY A 16 -3.45 -1.14 -7.11
C GLY A 16 -3.53 -0.05 -6.05
N PHE A 17 -2.40 0.60 -5.81
CA PHE A 17 -2.31 1.71 -4.87
C PHE A 17 -1.10 2.60 -5.14
N LYS A 18 -1.12 3.79 -4.56
CA LYS A 18 0.03 4.70 -4.48
C LYS A 18 0.24 5.13 -3.04
N CYS A 19 1.39 4.79 -2.49
CA CYS A 19 1.88 5.20 -1.19
C CYS A 19 2.93 6.30 -1.39
N PHE A 20 2.88 7.38 -0.62
CA PHE A 20 3.94 8.38 -0.61
C PHE A 20 4.14 9.01 0.77
N GLY A 21 5.35 9.51 1.02
CA GLY A 21 5.71 10.14 2.30
C GLY A 21 6.07 9.17 3.41
N HIS A 22 6.45 7.93 3.06
CA HIS A 22 6.96 6.93 4.02
C HIS A 22 8.50 6.94 4.15
N ALA A 23 9.19 7.85 3.46
CA ALA A 23 10.64 8.02 3.51
C ALA A 23 11.03 9.35 4.19
N GLY A 24 12.25 9.38 4.74
CA GLY A 24 12.77 10.48 5.55
C GLY A 24 12.82 10.15 7.04
N TYR A 25 13.71 10.83 7.77
CA TYR A 25 13.76 10.75 9.24
C TYR A 25 12.54 11.46 9.81
N ALA A 26 11.68 10.73 10.52
CA ALA A 26 10.55 11.32 11.19
C ALA A 26 10.88 11.59 12.68
N TYR A 27 10.04 12.39 13.35
CA TYR A 27 10.18 12.57 14.78
C TYR A 27 9.86 11.25 15.51
N ALA A 28 10.48 11.04 16.68
CA ALA A 28 10.30 9.83 17.47
C ALA A 28 8.80 9.49 17.65
N GLY A 29 8.41 8.28 17.21
CA GLY A 29 7.02 7.80 17.20
C GLY A 29 6.36 7.78 15.80
N GLU A 30 6.70 8.70 14.91
CA GLU A 30 6.27 8.64 13.49
C GLU A 30 7.01 7.53 12.74
N ASP A 31 8.27 7.24 13.12
CA ASP A 31 9.06 6.13 12.55
C ASP A 31 8.39 4.75 12.71
N ILE A 32 7.66 4.53 13.81
CA ILE A 32 6.93 3.26 14.07
C ILE A 32 5.78 3.11 13.07
N VAL A 33 5.11 4.22 12.74
CA VAL A 33 4.02 4.23 11.77
C VAL A 33 4.56 4.03 10.36
N CYS A 34 5.67 4.68 10.00
CA CYS A 34 6.38 4.46 8.74
C CYS A 34 6.77 3.00 8.57
N ALA A 35 7.33 2.37 9.61
CA ALA A 35 7.70 0.95 9.60
C ALA A 35 6.47 0.04 9.40
N ALA A 36 5.37 0.30 10.10
CA ALA A 36 4.13 -0.47 9.96
C ALA A 36 3.55 -0.37 8.54
N VAL A 37 3.46 0.85 7.97
CA VAL A 37 2.99 1.04 6.60
C VAL A 37 3.93 0.36 5.59
N SER A 38 5.23 0.56 5.74
CA SER A 38 6.24 -0.03 4.84
C SER A 38 6.14 -1.55 4.85
N MET A 39 5.99 -2.16 6.03
CA MET A 39 5.84 -3.61 6.15
C MET A 39 4.57 -4.11 5.47
N LEU A 40 3.43 -3.44 5.66
CA LEU A 40 2.17 -3.81 5.00
C LEU A 40 2.26 -3.70 3.47
N VAL A 41 2.80 -2.58 2.98
CA VAL A 41 2.89 -2.28 1.55
C VAL A 41 3.88 -3.21 0.86
N ILE A 42 5.13 -3.27 1.35
CA ILE A 42 6.21 -4.03 0.71
C ILE A 42 5.94 -5.53 0.81
N ASN A 43 5.44 -6.02 1.94
CA ASN A 43 5.11 -7.45 2.06
C ASN A 43 3.99 -7.86 1.10
N THR A 44 3.01 -6.99 0.87
CA THR A 44 1.93 -7.27 -0.09
C THR A 44 2.48 -7.41 -1.50
N ILE A 45 3.34 -6.49 -1.93
CA ILE A 45 4.02 -6.57 -3.24
C ILE A 45 4.82 -7.87 -3.34
N ASN A 46 5.67 -8.15 -2.36
CA ASN A 46 6.50 -9.36 -2.33
C ASN A 46 5.66 -10.64 -2.33
N SER A 47 4.52 -10.65 -1.63
CA SER A 47 3.63 -11.80 -1.56
C SER A 47 2.95 -12.06 -2.90
N ILE A 48 2.50 -11.01 -3.59
CA ILE A 48 1.93 -11.12 -4.93
C ILE A 48 3.01 -11.66 -5.89
N GLU A 49 4.20 -11.05 -5.91
CA GLU A 49 5.30 -11.49 -6.78
C GLU A 49 5.73 -12.95 -6.52
N LYS A 50 5.83 -13.34 -5.24
CA LYS A 50 6.35 -14.66 -4.85
C LYS A 50 5.34 -15.78 -5.03
N PHE A 51 4.09 -15.53 -4.69
CA PHE A 51 3.06 -16.58 -4.58
C PHE A 51 2.07 -16.59 -5.74
N LEU A 52 2.04 -15.54 -6.56
CA LEU A 52 1.15 -15.40 -7.72
C LEU A 52 1.95 -14.98 -8.97
N PRO A 53 2.90 -15.82 -9.44
CA PRO A 53 3.79 -15.49 -10.56
C PRO A 53 3.07 -15.24 -11.91
N GLU A 54 1.79 -15.63 -12.02
CA GLU A 54 0.92 -15.33 -13.15
C GLU A 54 0.42 -13.89 -13.21
N GLU A 55 0.54 -13.14 -12.11
CA GLU A 55 0.09 -11.76 -12.04
C GLU A 55 1.01 -10.83 -12.83
N HIS A 56 0.41 -9.86 -13.51
CA HIS A 56 1.13 -8.86 -14.28
C HIS A 56 0.89 -7.48 -13.69
N PHE A 57 1.94 -6.85 -13.20
CA PHE A 57 1.87 -5.54 -12.56
C PHE A 57 3.12 -4.70 -12.84
N THR A 58 3.02 -3.43 -12.48
CA THR A 58 4.12 -2.47 -12.50
C THR A 58 4.32 -1.89 -11.11
N VAL A 59 5.58 -1.65 -10.76
CA VAL A 59 5.97 -0.96 -9.53
C VAL A 59 6.88 0.20 -9.91
N LYS A 60 6.51 1.42 -9.52
CA LYS A 60 7.37 2.59 -9.63
C LYS A 60 7.73 3.05 -8.24
N THR A 61 9.02 3.23 -7.99
CA THR A 61 9.54 3.71 -6.71
C THR A 61 10.34 4.99 -6.88
N ASP A 62 10.32 5.84 -5.86
CA ASP A 62 11.26 6.95 -5.71
C ASP A 62 11.61 7.09 -4.22
N GLU A 63 12.86 6.83 -3.89
CA GLU A 63 13.33 6.79 -2.50
C GLU A 63 13.32 8.17 -1.85
N GLU A 64 13.60 9.23 -2.62
CA GLU A 64 13.69 10.59 -2.09
C GLU A 64 12.31 11.10 -1.62
N SER A 65 11.26 10.84 -2.40
CA SER A 65 9.88 11.17 -2.01
C SER A 65 9.19 10.07 -1.18
N GLY A 66 9.81 8.91 -1.02
CA GLY A 66 9.20 7.73 -0.41
C GLY A 66 7.96 7.29 -1.15
N LEU A 67 8.02 7.24 -2.47
CA LEU A 67 6.93 6.85 -3.36
C LEU A 67 7.01 5.35 -3.67
N ILE A 68 5.85 4.69 -3.63
CA ILE A 68 5.58 3.39 -4.22
C ILE A 68 4.24 3.49 -4.97
N ASP A 69 4.24 3.39 -6.29
CA ASP A 69 3.03 3.29 -7.14
C ASP A 69 2.98 1.89 -7.74
N PHE A 70 2.08 1.05 -7.22
CA PHE A 70 1.85 -0.33 -7.62
C PHE A 70 0.52 -0.41 -8.38
N LYS A 71 0.54 -0.99 -9.58
CA LYS A 71 -0.65 -1.15 -10.44
C LYS A 71 -0.63 -2.46 -11.19
N PHE A 72 -1.74 -3.19 -11.20
CA PHE A 72 -1.91 -4.31 -12.11
C PHE A 72 -2.05 -3.81 -13.56
N SER A 73 -1.51 -4.60 -14.49
CA SER A 73 -1.63 -4.35 -15.93
C SER A 73 -3.00 -4.77 -16.47
N ASN A 74 -3.64 -5.74 -15.81
CA ASN A 74 -4.99 -6.24 -16.07
C ASN A 74 -5.78 -6.30 -14.75
N ASP A 75 -7.02 -6.82 -14.76
CA ASP A 75 -7.70 -7.11 -13.51
C ASP A 75 -6.95 -8.22 -12.74
N PRO A 76 -6.68 -8.01 -11.43
CA PRO A 76 -6.00 -9.01 -10.61
C PRO A 76 -6.88 -10.24 -10.40
N SER A 77 -6.25 -11.38 -10.11
CA SER A 77 -6.99 -12.55 -9.61
C SER A 77 -7.61 -12.29 -8.24
N GLU A 78 -8.60 -13.11 -7.86
CA GLU A 78 -9.21 -13.07 -6.53
C GLU A 78 -8.19 -13.26 -5.39
N LYS A 79 -7.10 -14.01 -5.64
CA LYS A 79 -6.02 -14.21 -4.65
C LYS A 79 -5.19 -12.94 -4.47
N ALA A 80 -4.86 -12.26 -5.56
CA ALA A 80 -4.16 -10.99 -5.51
C ALA A 80 -5.03 -9.90 -4.87
N GLU A 81 -6.32 -9.86 -5.22
CA GLU A 81 -7.30 -8.97 -4.60
C GLU A 81 -7.45 -9.24 -3.10
N LEU A 82 -7.43 -10.50 -2.65
CA LEU A 82 -7.45 -10.83 -1.22
C LEU A 82 -6.23 -10.26 -0.49
N LEU A 83 -5.03 -10.36 -1.07
CA LEU A 83 -3.81 -9.79 -0.48
C LEU A 83 -3.89 -8.26 -0.40
N LEU A 84 -4.40 -7.60 -1.43
CA LEU A 84 -4.65 -6.16 -1.41
C LEU A 84 -5.71 -5.75 -0.37
N ASN A 85 -6.80 -6.50 -0.25
CA ASN A 85 -7.82 -6.25 0.77
C ASN A 85 -7.26 -6.42 2.18
N SER A 86 -6.41 -7.43 2.40
CA SER A 86 -5.69 -7.65 3.66
C SER A 86 -4.76 -6.47 3.98
N MET A 87 -4.01 -5.97 2.99
CA MET A 87 -3.19 -4.77 3.12
C MET A 87 -4.04 -3.54 3.51
N VAL A 88 -5.13 -3.29 2.80
CA VAL A 88 -6.04 -2.17 3.07
C VAL A 88 -6.64 -2.26 4.47
N LEU A 89 -7.06 -3.45 4.91
CA LEU A 89 -7.54 -3.67 6.28
C LEU A 89 -6.47 -3.31 7.33
N GLY A 90 -5.23 -3.74 7.12
CA GLY A 90 -4.10 -3.40 7.99
C GLY A 90 -3.84 -1.89 8.03
N LEU A 91 -3.84 -1.25 6.87
CA LEU A 91 -3.62 0.20 6.75
C LEU A 91 -4.76 1.03 7.37
N GLN A 92 -6.02 0.62 7.22
CA GLN A 92 -7.17 1.22 7.91
C GLN A 92 -7.06 1.08 9.43
N THR A 93 -6.55 -0.06 9.90
CA THR A 93 -6.30 -0.29 11.33
C THR A 93 -5.23 0.65 11.86
N VAL A 94 -4.13 0.83 11.11
CA VAL A 94 -3.09 1.82 11.45
C VAL A 94 -3.67 3.23 11.47
N GLU A 95 -4.36 3.66 10.40
CA GLU A 95 -4.99 4.98 10.34
C GLU A 95 -5.90 5.25 11.53
N LYS A 96 -6.75 4.28 11.90
CA LYS A 96 -7.66 4.37 13.05
C LYS A 96 -6.91 4.47 14.38
N ASN A 97 -5.90 3.64 14.61
CA ASN A 97 -5.14 3.61 15.86
C ASN A 97 -4.36 4.91 16.12
N TYR A 98 -4.06 5.66 15.07
CA TYR A 98 -3.37 6.94 15.15
C TYR A 98 -4.27 8.14 14.79
N GLU A 99 -5.60 7.95 14.79
CA GLU A 99 -6.60 9.01 14.57
C GLU A 99 -6.31 9.86 13.31
N SER A 100 -5.87 9.22 12.23
CA SER A 100 -5.48 9.86 10.96
C SER A 100 -4.39 10.94 11.08
N LYS A 101 -3.65 10.99 12.19
CA LYS A 101 -2.60 11.99 12.44
C LYS A 101 -1.37 11.79 11.55
N TYR A 102 -1.04 10.55 11.22
CA TYR A 102 0.20 10.20 10.51
C TYR A 102 -0.04 9.48 9.18
N VAL A 103 -1.17 8.82 9.01
CA VAL A 103 -1.53 8.08 7.79
C VAL A 103 -2.92 8.50 7.37
N LYS A 104 -3.13 8.67 6.07
CA LYS A 104 -4.44 8.88 5.48
C LYS A 104 -4.68 7.93 4.31
N LEU A 105 -5.81 7.23 4.32
CA LEU A 105 -6.24 6.38 3.22
C LEU A 105 -7.28 7.10 2.35
N GLU A 106 -7.10 6.97 1.04
CA GLU A 106 -7.99 7.53 0.01
C GLU A 106 -8.36 6.43 -0.97
N PHE A 107 -9.57 6.45 -1.51
CA PHE A 107 -10.11 5.48 -2.47
C PHE A 107 -10.54 6.16 -3.76
#